data_AF-A0AAD2J4Z8-F1
#
_entry.id   AF-A0AAD2J4Z8-F1
#
_cell.length_a   1.000
_cell.length_b   1.000
_cell.length_c   1.000
_cell.angle_alpha   90.00
_cell.angle_beta   90.00
_cell.angle_gamma   90.00
#
_symmetry.space_group_name_H-M   'P 1'
#
loop_
_entity.id
_entity.type
_entity.pdbx_description
1 polymer ?
#
loop_
_entity_poly.entity_id
_entity_poly.type
_entity_poly.pdbx_seq_one_letter_code
_entity_poly.pdbx_strand_id
1 'polypeptide(L)'
;MTDLWQQAIQNLTEDEKTKALGNILDQNPSDAAAGIIRQLLAGTGEPLSKAQQFVYDKEIAPALVELCSAPGCSRFTLAGEAYCDVCDIEYGNGSGAA
;
A
#
# COMPACT_ATOMS: atom_id res chain seq x y z
N MET A 1 11.75 9.59 -5.42
CA MET A 1 10.60 9.71 -4.50
C MET A 1 10.71 11.08 -3.87
N THR A 2 9.67 11.91 -3.93
CA THR A 2 9.68 13.17 -3.18
C THR A 2 9.59 12.87 -1.68
N ASP A 3 10.12 13.75 -0.83
CA ASP A 3 10.17 13.55 0.62
C ASP A 3 8.78 13.22 1.21
N LEU A 4 7.71 13.74 0.60
CA LEU A 4 6.32 13.52 1.01
C LEU A 4 5.85 12.07 0.85
N TRP A 5 6.27 11.37 -0.21
CA TRP A 5 5.90 9.96 -0.42
C TRP A 5 6.57 9.06 0.60
N GLN A 6 7.85 9.32 0.89
CA GLN A 6 8.58 8.56 1.92
C GLN A 6 7.97 8.78 3.29
N GLN A 7 7.60 10.02 3.63
CA GLN A 7 6.90 10.32 4.87
C GLN A 7 5.54 9.61 4.95
N ALA A 8 4.76 9.61 3.87
CA ALA A 8 3.48 8.90 3.83
C ALA A 8 3.65 7.40 4.11
N ILE A 9 4.62 6.75 3.47
CA ILE A 9 4.93 5.33 3.69
C ILE A 9 5.40 5.07 5.13
N GLN A 10 6.25 5.95 5.69
CA GLN A 10 6.76 5.82 7.05
C GLN A 10 5.68 6.00 8.12
N ASN A 11 4.64 6.78 7.82
CA ASN A 11 3.52 7.03 8.73
C ASN A 11 2.49 5.88 8.74
N LEU A 12 2.59 4.91 7.83
CA LEU A 12 1.71 3.75 7.82
C LEU A 12 1.91 2.90 9.08
N THR A 13 0.81 2.56 9.73
CA THR A 13 0.75 1.52 10.75
C THR A 13 1.00 0.14 10.13
N GLU A 14 1.31 -0.85 10.97
CA GLU A 14 1.51 -2.21 10.48
C GLU A 14 0.24 -2.79 9.83
N ASP A 15 -0.94 -2.51 10.39
CA ASP A 15 -2.22 -2.94 9.83
C ASP A 15 -2.48 -2.32 8.44
N GLU A 16 -2.18 -1.02 8.27
CA GLU A 16 -2.29 -0.33 6.99
C GLU A 16 -1.31 -0.88 5.96
N LYS A 17 -0.06 -1.19 6.37
CA LYS A 17 0.91 -1.85 5.49
C LYS A 17 0.41 -3.23 5.07
N THR A 18 -0.09 -4.04 5.99
CA THR A 18 -0.65 -5.36 5.68
C THR A 18 -1.81 -5.24 4.69
N LYS A 19 -2.71 -4.28 4.89
CA LYS A 19 -3.83 -4.02 3.97
C LYS A 19 -3.34 -3.60 2.58
N ALA A 20 -2.43 -2.63 2.51
CA ALA A 20 -1.86 -2.16 1.25
C ALA A 20 -1.13 -3.28 0.51
N LEU A 21 -0.34 -4.11 1.21
CA LEU A 21 0.34 -5.28 0.65
C LEU A 21 -0.67 -6.29 0.07
N GLY A 22 -1.77 -6.55 0.76
CA GLY A 22 -2.86 -7.39 0.25
C GLY A 22 -3.45 -6.83 -1.04
N ASN A 23 -3.76 -5.54 -1.08
CA ASN A 23 -4.30 -4.87 -2.26
C ASN A 23 -3.32 -4.89 -3.44
N ILE A 24 -2.02 -4.69 -3.19
CA ILE A 24 -0.98 -4.81 -4.23
C ILE A 24 -0.94 -6.24 -4.79
N LEU A 25 -1.07 -7.26 -3.93
CA LEU A 25 -1.07 -8.66 -4.35
C LEU A 25 -2.25 -8.98 -5.28
N ASP A 26 -3.42 -8.41 -4.99
CA ASP A 26 -4.64 -8.59 -5.80
C ASP A 26 -4.56 -7.89 -7.16
N GLN A 27 -3.70 -6.87 -7.30
CA GLN A 27 -3.43 -6.18 -8.57
C GLN A 27 -2.46 -6.95 -9.50
N ASN A 28 -2.14 -8.20 -9.18
CA ASN A 28 -1.27 -9.08 -9.98
C ASN A 28 0.12 -8.47 -10.26
N PRO A 29 0.94 -8.26 -9.22
CA PRO A 29 2.28 -7.67 -9.35
C PRO A 29 3.24 -8.69 -9.99
N SER A 30 4.51 -8.30 -10.17
CA SER A 30 5.55 -9.22 -10.67
C SER A 30 5.66 -10.48 -9.77
N ASP A 31 6.03 -11.63 -10.33
CA ASP A 31 6.19 -12.87 -9.54
C ASP A 31 7.16 -12.69 -8.36
N ALA A 32 8.22 -11.89 -8.55
CA ALA A 32 9.17 -11.54 -7.50
C ALA A 32 8.50 -10.73 -6.39
N ALA A 33 7.75 -9.68 -6.74
CA ALA A 33 7.04 -8.86 -5.77
C ALA A 33 5.95 -9.67 -5.05
N ALA A 34 5.16 -10.48 -5.78
CA ALA A 34 4.14 -11.36 -5.20
C ALA A 34 4.72 -12.34 -4.18
N GLY A 35 5.87 -12.94 -4.47
CA GLY A 35 6.56 -13.83 -3.53
C GLY A 35 6.98 -13.13 -2.24
N ILE A 36 7.55 -11.92 -2.36
CA ILE A 36 7.98 -11.11 -1.21
C ILE A 36 6.78 -10.65 -0.38
N ILE A 37 5.72 -10.17 -1.03
CA ILE A 37 4.48 -9.75 -0.36
C ILE A 37 3.88 -10.90 0.44
N ARG A 38 3.77 -12.10 -0.14
CA ARG A 38 3.27 -13.29 0.57
C ARG A 38 4.13 -13.65 1.77
N GLN A 39 5.45 -13.55 1.67
CA GLN A 39 6.36 -13.79 2.79
C GLN A 39 6.10 -12.79 3.93
N LEU A 40 5.95 -11.49 3.60
CA LEU A 40 5.68 -10.44 4.59
C LEU A 40 4.32 -10.65 5.26
N LEU A 41 3.27 -10.96 4.49
CA LEU A 41 1.92 -11.22 5.02
C LEU A 41 1.84 -12.49 5.86
N ALA A 42 2.63 -13.51 5.53
CA ALA A 42 2.68 -14.76 6.30
C ALA A 42 3.36 -14.59 7.67
N GLY A 43 4.04 -13.47 7.93
CA GLY A 43 4.64 -13.17 9.22
C GLY A 43 5.69 -14.18 9.65
N THR A 44 6.42 -14.79 8.70
CA THR A 44 7.36 -15.89 8.99
C THR A 44 8.55 -15.48 9.87
N GLY A 45 8.73 -14.17 10.11
CA GLY A 45 9.81 -13.62 10.93
C GLY A 45 11.18 -13.68 10.28
N GLU A 46 11.28 -14.27 9.08
CA GLU A 46 12.51 -14.34 8.32
C GLU A 46 12.81 -12.99 7.64
N PRO A 47 14.02 -12.43 7.83
CA PRO A 47 14.39 -11.19 7.18
C PRO A 47 14.48 -11.39 5.67
N LEU A 48 14.15 -10.35 4.91
CA LEU A 48 14.33 -10.34 3.46
C LEU A 48 15.83 -10.45 3.13
N SER A 49 16.15 -11.27 2.13
CA SER A 49 17.49 -11.27 1.54
C SER A 49 17.79 -9.92 0.89
N LYS A 50 19.08 -9.61 0.63
CA LYS A 50 19.47 -8.33 0.00
C LYS A 50 18.79 -8.08 -1.35
N ALA A 51 18.58 -9.15 -2.13
CA ALA A 51 17.90 -9.05 -3.42
C ALA A 51 16.39 -8.78 -3.25
N GLN A 52 15.75 -9.45 -2.29
CA GLN A 52 14.35 -9.20 -1.96
C GLN A 52 14.14 -7.80 -1.38
N GLN A 53 15.06 -7.34 -0.52
CA GLN A 53 15.03 -5.97 0.00
C GLN A 53 15.12 -4.94 -1.12
N PHE A 54 16.00 -5.17 -2.11
CA PHE A 54 16.09 -4.28 -3.27
C PHE A 54 14.77 -4.20 -4.06
N VAL A 55 14.12 -5.35 -4.32
CA VAL A 55 12.80 -5.37 -4.98
C VAL A 55 11.75 -4.68 -4.11
N TYR A 56 11.78 -4.92 -2.80
CA TYR A 56 10.88 -4.25 -1.86
C TYR A 56 11.03 -2.72 -1.93
N ASP A 57 12.25 -2.20 -1.82
CA ASP A 57 12.50 -0.76 -1.81
C ASP A 57 12.16 -0.08 -3.15
N LYS A 58 12.27 -0.81 -4.27
CA LYS A 58 12.11 -0.26 -5.63
C LYS A 58 10.74 -0.44 -6.23
N GLU A 59 10.04 -1.51 -5.88
CA GLU A 59 8.76 -1.89 -6.49
C GLU A 59 7.62 -1.84 -5.48
N ILE A 60 7.81 -2.44 -4.30
CA ILE A 60 6.72 -2.65 -3.34
C ILE A 60 6.49 -1.40 -2.48
N ALA A 61 7.53 -0.90 -1.81
CA ALA A 61 7.43 0.23 -0.89
C ALA A 61 6.81 1.49 -1.54
N PRO A 62 7.21 1.90 -2.77
CA PRO A 62 6.60 3.04 -3.43
C PRO A 62 5.12 2.84 -3.78
N ALA A 63 4.67 1.58 -3.89
CA ALA A 63 3.30 1.23 -4.22
C ALA A 63 2.41 1.06 -2.98
N LEU A 64 2.94 1.18 -1.75
CA LEU A 64 2.14 1.06 -0.52
C LEU A 64 1.12 2.21 -0.34
N VAL A 65 1.38 3.34 -0.97
CA VAL A 65 0.52 4.52 -0.95
C VAL A 65 0.24 4.99 -2.36
N GLU A 66 -0.94 5.57 -2.56
CA GLU A 66 -1.38 6.16 -3.81
C GLU A 66 -1.89 7.59 -3.54
N LEU A 67 -2.16 8.36 -4.59
CA LEU A 67 -2.87 9.63 -4.44
C LEU A 67 -4.37 9.38 -4.43
N CYS A 68 -5.10 10.15 -3.62
CA CYS A 68 -6.56 10.12 -3.61
C CYS A 68 -7.11 10.36 -5.03
N SER A 69 -8.09 9.55 -5.45
CA SER A 69 -8.68 9.66 -6.79
C SER A 69 -9.63 10.86 -6.96
N ALA A 70 -9.95 11.58 -5.87
CA ALA A 70 -10.82 12.74 -5.93
C ALA A 70 -10.15 13.91 -6.69
N PRO A 71 -10.80 14.50 -7.71
CA PRO A 71 -10.22 15.60 -8.48
C PRO A 71 -9.80 16.78 -7.61
N GLY A 72 -8.53 17.16 -7.68
CA GLY A 72 -7.97 18.28 -6.91
C GLY A 72 -7.55 17.92 -5.48
N CYS A 73 -7.75 16.68 -5.01
CA CYS A 73 -7.22 16.21 -3.74
C CYS A 73 -5.75 15.76 -3.90
N SER A 74 -4.87 16.22 -3.02
CA SER A 74 -3.45 15.87 -3.00
C SER A 74 -3.06 14.98 -1.81
N ARG A 75 -4.05 14.44 -1.09
CA ARG A 75 -3.82 13.54 0.05
C ARG A 75 -3.42 12.16 -0.45
N PHE A 76 -2.60 11.48 0.34
CA PHE A 76 -2.27 10.08 0.14
C PHE A 76 -3.39 9.17 0.64
N THR A 77 -3.49 8.00 0.03
CA THR A 77 -4.40 6.91 0.38
C THR A 77 -3.62 5.60 0.37
N LEU A 78 -4.15 4.54 0.96
CA LEU A 78 -3.53 3.22 0.86
C LEU A 78 -3.65 2.69 -0.58
N ALA A 79 -2.69 1.85 -0.98
CA ALA A 79 -2.77 1.13 -2.24
C ALA A 79 -4.14 0.46 -2.39
N GLY A 80 -4.83 0.65 -3.51
CA GLY A 80 -6.16 0.08 -3.75
C GLY A 80 -7.34 0.74 -3.03
N GLU A 81 -7.14 1.79 -2.23
CA GLU A 81 -8.22 2.62 -1.70
C GLU A 81 -8.46 3.83 -2.61
N ALA A 82 -9.69 3.95 -3.13
CA ALA A 82 -10.03 5.01 -4.08
C ALA A 82 -9.99 6.42 -3.46
N TYR A 83 -10.38 6.54 -2.18
CA TYR A 83 -10.58 7.83 -1.51
C TYR A 83 -9.82 7.88 -0.18
N CYS A 84 -9.24 9.04 0.12
CA CYS A 84 -8.66 9.31 1.44
C CYS A 84 -9.77 9.50 2.48
N ASP A 85 -9.42 9.42 3.77
CA ASP A 85 -10.30 9.64 4.92
C ASP A 85 -11.36 10.74 4.75
N VAL A 86 -10.96 11.91 4.26
CA VAL A 86 -11.88 13.05 4.04
C VAL A 86 -12.82 12.79 2.86
N CYS A 87 -12.27 12.36 1.73
CA CYS A 87 -13.08 12.10 0.53
C CYS A 87 -13.93 10.83 0.66
N ASP A 88 -13.55 9.88 1.50
CA ASP A 88 -14.30 8.67 1.77
C ASP A 88 -15.59 9.00 2.53
N ILE A 89 -15.55 9.96 3.47
CA ILE A 89 -16.76 10.47 4.13
C ILE A 89 -17.69 11.18 3.13
N GLU A 90 -17.13 11.92 2.17
CA GLU A 90 -17.91 12.72 1.23
C GLU A 90 -18.43 11.93 0.02
N TYR A 91 -17.67 10.95 -0.46
CA TYR A 91 -17.89 10.25 -1.73
C TYR A 91 -17.84 8.71 -1.60
N GLY A 92 -17.27 8.18 -0.53
CA GLY A 92 -17.19 6.76 -0.20
C GLY A 92 -18.49 6.27 0.44
N ASN A 93 -19.56 6.17 -0.34
CA ASN A 93 -20.83 5.68 0.16
C ASN A 93 -20.79 4.15 0.38
N GLY A 94 -20.28 3.72 1.55
CA GLY A 94 -20.63 2.51 2.29
C GLY A 94 -20.44 1.14 1.62
N SER A 95 -19.32 0.47 1.90
CA SER A 95 -19.28 -1.00 1.89
C SER A 95 -19.57 -1.53 3.31
N GLY A 96 -20.85 -1.67 3.65
CA GLY A 96 -21.25 -2.38 4.87
C GLY A 96 -22.64 -2.05 5.42
N ALA A 97 -23.71 -2.49 4.73
CA ALA A 97 -24.93 -3.08 5.34
C ALA A 97 -26.02 -3.33 4.27
N ALA A 98 -26.04 -4.54 3.69
CA ALA A 98 -27.23 -5.28 3.30
C ALA A 98 -26.87 -6.76 3.18
#